data_AF-A0A4U8WBJ7-F1
#
_entry.id   AF-A0A4U8WBJ7-F1
#
_cell.length_a   1.000
_cell.length_b   1.000
_cell.length_c   1.000
_cell.angle_alpha   90.00
_cell.angle_beta   90.00
_cell.angle_gamma   90.00
#
_symmetry.space_group_name_H-M   'P 1'
#
loop_
_entity.id
_entity.type
_entity.pdbx_description
1 polymer ?
#
loop_
_entity_poly.entity_id
_entity_poly.type
_entity_poly.pdbx_seq_one_letter_code
_entity_poly.pdbx_strand_id
1 'polypeptide(L)'
;MCESTGANPPPVTTPPCTTPSVPTNPQPGFTDENGCPIGEPSLPNYPPTKGNPCEKVKNITDNTTGLKDKIKSLNTPANLALNYERGAIVADNAQGESAVTPIDGNPNETFINVLTPPTGEQTAFIHTHFEGSDMSPIFSFDDLGVFDAIHFQRFTNNKPLDKLTIMVISKEGIFALRVDNSTRFYNAGGEMMTNGEFMRNKFNGDLQEKVNVTYGDVIKQVAKVLPEFGLSLYKATDDQLNSWNKVVYDPATDTVNEIPCN
;
A
#
# COMPACT_ATOMS: atom_id res chain seq x y z
N MET A 1 -44.12 2.94 73.90
CA MET A 1 -42.84 2.21 73.79
C MET A 1 -42.90 1.42 72.49
N CYS A 2 -41.97 1.74 71.56
CA CYS A 2 -41.55 1.02 70.34
C CYS A 2 -42.67 0.57 69.35
N GLU A 3 -42.52 0.47 68.02
CA GLU A 3 -41.41 0.04 67.16
C GLU A 3 -41.58 0.53 65.70
N SER A 4 -40.46 0.50 64.95
CA SER A 4 -40.30 0.22 63.50
C SER A 4 -40.85 1.27 62.50
N THR A 5 -40.20 1.61 61.37
CA THR A 5 -39.33 0.82 60.46
C THR A 5 -38.25 1.70 59.82
N GLY A 6 -37.01 1.23 59.77
CA GLY A 6 -35.96 1.77 58.92
C GLY A 6 -36.21 1.41 57.45
N ALA A 7 -36.07 2.38 56.55
CA ALA A 7 -36.04 2.16 55.11
C ALA A 7 -34.58 2.28 54.63
N ASN A 8 -34.03 1.17 54.13
CA ASN A 8 -32.78 1.18 53.37
C ASN A 8 -32.97 1.99 52.07
N PRO A 9 -31.97 2.78 51.64
CA PRO A 9 -32.02 3.42 50.33
C PRO A 9 -31.90 2.35 49.22
N PRO A 10 -32.51 2.59 48.05
CA PRO A 10 -32.53 1.63 46.95
C PRO A 10 -31.11 1.38 46.39
N PRO A 11 -30.87 0.22 45.74
CA PRO A 11 -29.59 -0.08 45.13
C PRO A 11 -29.32 0.88 43.97
N VAL A 12 -28.15 1.51 43.96
CA VAL A 12 -27.66 2.30 42.83
C VAL A 12 -27.34 1.32 41.69
N THR A 13 -28.20 1.23 40.69
CA THR A 13 -27.92 0.49 39.46
C THR A 13 -26.99 1.34 38.60
N THR A 14 -25.70 1.00 38.56
CA THR A 14 -24.76 1.57 37.58
C THR A 14 -25.17 1.13 36.16
N PRO A 15 -25.22 2.05 35.18
CA PRO A 15 -25.50 1.68 33.80
C PRO A 15 -24.40 0.76 33.25
N PRO A 16 -24.71 -0.18 32.35
CA PRO A 16 -23.71 -1.04 31.75
C PRO A 16 -22.70 -0.21 30.94
N CYS A 17 -21.39 -0.44 31.16
CA CYS A 17 -20.33 0.21 30.38
C CYS A 17 -20.57 -0.11 28.89
N THR A 18 -20.97 0.89 28.11
CA THR A 18 -21.23 0.75 26.68
C THR A 18 -20.22 1.57 25.91
N THR A 19 -19.31 0.85 25.25
CA THR A 19 -18.26 1.34 24.33
C THR A 19 -17.18 2.22 25.00
N PRO A 20 -15.91 1.76 25.08
CA PRO A 20 -14.82 2.57 25.63
C PRO A 20 -14.62 3.84 24.78
N SER A 21 -14.79 5.01 25.38
CA SER A 21 -14.25 6.25 24.82
C SER A 21 -12.73 6.19 24.99
N VAL A 22 -11.97 6.21 23.89
CA VAL A 22 -10.50 6.21 23.93
C VAL A 22 -10.06 7.67 23.89
N PRO A 23 -9.57 8.25 25.01
CA PRO A 23 -8.98 9.58 24.99
C PRO A 23 -7.69 9.53 24.17
N THR A 24 -7.33 10.63 23.51
CA THR A 24 -6.08 10.72 22.72
C THR A 24 -4.80 10.71 23.57
N ASN A 25 -4.91 10.64 24.91
CA ASN A 25 -3.78 10.51 25.82
C ASN A 25 -4.20 9.96 27.21
N PRO A 26 -4.44 8.65 27.37
CA PRO A 26 -4.79 8.08 28.67
C PRO A 26 -3.52 7.86 29.51
N GLN A 27 -3.56 8.27 30.79
CA GLN A 27 -2.61 7.80 31.79
C GLN A 27 -3.16 6.55 32.50
N PRO A 28 -2.32 5.66 33.04
CA PRO A 28 -2.78 4.49 33.78
C PRO A 28 -3.63 4.88 34.99
N GLY A 29 -4.81 4.28 35.14
CA GLY A 29 -5.70 4.46 36.30
C GLY A 29 -6.88 5.42 36.13
N PHE A 30 -7.15 5.91 34.91
CA PHE A 30 -8.32 6.74 34.65
C PHE A 30 -9.60 5.90 34.46
N THR A 31 -10.67 6.34 35.12
CA THR A 31 -12.03 5.85 34.91
C THR A 31 -12.87 6.95 34.24
N ASP A 32 -13.87 6.58 33.45
CA ASP A 32 -14.82 7.55 32.90
C ASP A 32 -15.78 8.09 33.99
N GLU A 33 -16.68 9.00 33.61
CA GLU A 33 -17.68 9.60 34.50
C GLU A 33 -18.63 8.60 35.19
N ASN A 34 -18.62 7.33 34.74
CA ASN A 34 -19.42 6.23 35.30
C ASN A 34 -18.56 5.20 36.06
N GLY A 35 -17.25 5.44 36.23
CA GLY A 35 -16.34 4.54 36.94
C GLY A 35 -15.80 3.38 36.10
N CYS A 36 -16.00 3.37 34.77
CA CYS A 36 -15.50 2.31 33.90
C CYS A 36 -14.02 2.52 33.58
N PRO A 37 -13.17 1.48 33.63
CA PRO A 37 -11.74 1.60 33.32
C PRO A 37 -11.52 1.95 31.84
N ILE A 38 -10.79 3.03 31.59
CA ILE A 38 -10.38 3.43 30.23
C ILE A 38 -9.22 2.52 29.83
N GLY A 39 -9.40 1.71 28.78
CA GLY A 39 -8.38 0.78 28.29
C GLY A 39 -7.13 1.50 27.76
N GLU A 40 -5.95 0.94 28.04
CA GLU A 40 -4.70 1.43 27.48
C GLU A 40 -4.68 1.22 25.95
N PRO A 41 -4.17 2.18 25.16
CA PRO A 41 -4.08 2.02 23.72
C PRO A 41 -3.02 0.96 23.39
N SER A 42 -3.41 -0.14 22.77
CA SER A 42 -2.47 -1.00 22.06
C SER A 42 -1.91 -0.23 20.84
N LEU A 43 -0.59 -0.14 20.71
CA LEU A 43 0.13 0.51 19.61
C LEU A 43 -0.31 0.06 18.20
N PRO A 44 -0.14 0.88 17.14
CA PRO A 44 -0.46 2.29 17.02
C PRO A 44 -1.86 2.46 16.36
N ASN A 45 -2.69 3.30 16.98
CA ASN A 45 -4.01 3.67 16.46
C ASN A 45 -3.82 4.68 15.30
N TYR A 46 -3.59 4.19 14.09
CA TYR A 46 -3.67 5.03 12.91
C TYR A 46 -5.10 5.55 12.77
N PRO A 47 -5.33 6.87 12.67
CA PRO A 47 -6.67 7.38 12.39
C PRO A 47 -7.14 6.75 11.07
N PRO A 48 -8.36 6.19 11.01
CA PRO A 48 -8.89 5.66 9.76
C PRO A 48 -8.94 6.81 8.76
N THR A 49 -8.09 6.75 7.74
CA THR A 49 -8.22 7.63 6.58
C THR A 49 -9.56 7.31 5.95
N LYS A 50 -10.41 8.33 5.76
CA LYS A 50 -11.69 8.16 5.04
C LYS A 50 -11.40 7.51 3.68
N GLY A 51 -11.95 6.31 3.48
CA GLY A 51 -11.67 5.39 2.38
C GLY A 51 -10.63 4.34 2.77
N ASN A 52 -11.05 3.08 2.94
CA ASN A 52 -10.14 1.96 3.20
C ASN A 52 -9.09 1.96 2.07
N PRO A 53 -7.78 2.00 2.34
CA PRO A 53 -6.78 2.22 1.29
C PRO A 53 -6.82 1.17 0.17
N CYS A 54 -7.41 0.00 0.42
CA CYS A 54 -7.73 -0.98 -0.60
C CYS A 54 -8.90 -0.61 -1.52
N GLU A 55 -9.94 0.07 -1.00
CA GLU A 55 -11.01 0.62 -1.83
C GLU A 55 -10.41 1.53 -2.89
N LYS A 56 -9.31 2.24 -2.59
CA LYS A 56 -8.64 3.11 -3.57
C LYS A 56 -7.98 2.32 -4.70
N VAL A 57 -7.32 1.20 -4.40
CA VAL A 57 -6.74 0.32 -5.43
C VAL A 57 -7.85 -0.25 -6.32
N LYS A 58 -8.90 -0.78 -5.69
CA LYS A 58 -10.08 -1.31 -6.40
C LYS A 58 -10.78 -0.23 -7.23
N ASN A 59 -10.95 0.97 -6.67
CA ASN A 59 -11.57 2.11 -7.32
C ASN A 59 -10.81 2.49 -8.60
N ILE A 60 -9.48 2.42 -8.61
CA ILE A 60 -8.71 2.69 -9.83
C ILE A 60 -8.95 1.61 -10.88
N THR A 61 -8.88 0.33 -10.51
CA THR A 61 -9.09 -0.77 -11.46
C THR A 61 -10.50 -0.79 -12.03
N ASP A 62 -11.50 -0.41 -11.23
CA ASP A 62 -12.91 -0.45 -11.61
C ASP A 62 -13.36 0.83 -12.35
N ASN A 63 -12.79 2.00 -12.04
CA ASN A 63 -13.22 3.29 -12.62
C ASN A 63 -12.26 3.87 -13.66
N THR A 64 -11.14 3.22 -13.96
CA THR A 64 -10.28 3.59 -15.10
C THR A 64 -10.68 2.77 -16.31
N THR A 65 -11.36 3.40 -17.27
CA THR A 65 -11.80 2.77 -18.51
C THR A 65 -10.64 2.03 -19.21
N GLY A 66 -10.83 0.74 -19.48
CA GLY A 66 -9.87 -0.11 -20.18
C GLY A 66 -8.67 -0.59 -19.35
N LEU A 67 -8.49 -0.12 -18.11
CA LEU A 67 -7.35 -0.55 -17.27
C LEU A 67 -7.43 -2.03 -16.90
N LYS A 68 -8.60 -2.49 -16.46
CA LYS A 68 -8.82 -3.90 -16.10
C LYS A 68 -8.57 -4.84 -17.27
N ASP A 69 -9.03 -4.46 -18.47
CA ASP A 69 -8.79 -5.23 -19.69
C ASP A 69 -7.32 -5.22 -20.08
N LYS A 70 -6.62 -4.08 -19.91
CA LYS A 70 -5.18 -4.00 -20.15
C LYS A 70 -4.41 -4.88 -19.18
N ILE A 71 -4.72 -4.86 -17.88
CA ILE A 71 -4.08 -5.74 -16.87
C ILE A 71 -4.31 -7.21 -17.25
N LYS A 72 -5.53 -7.60 -17.61
CA LYS A 72 -5.83 -8.97 -18.08
C LYS A 72 -5.05 -9.33 -19.34
N SER A 73 -4.93 -8.40 -20.29
CA SER A 73 -4.16 -8.64 -21.52
C SER A 73 -2.67 -8.79 -21.26
N LEU A 74 -2.15 -8.18 -20.19
CA LEU A 74 -0.76 -8.29 -19.75
C LEU A 74 -0.54 -9.58 -18.95
N ASN A 75 -1.47 -9.94 -18.07
CA ASN A 75 -1.43 -11.14 -17.23
C ASN A 75 -1.80 -12.41 -18.03
N THR A 76 -0.92 -12.79 -18.95
CA THR A 76 -1.04 -14.05 -19.70
C THR A 76 0.28 -14.82 -19.65
N PRO A 77 0.26 -16.16 -19.66
CA PRO A 77 1.49 -16.96 -19.71
C PRO A 77 2.40 -16.57 -20.88
N ALA A 78 1.82 -16.21 -22.03
CA ALA A 78 2.58 -15.80 -23.21
C ALA A 78 3.37 -14.50 -22.99
N ASN A 79 2.81 -13.52 -22.27
CA ASN A 79 3.54 -12.29 -21.95
C ASN A 79 4.57 -12.49 -20.82
N LEU A 80 4.24 -13.29 -19.80
CA LEU A 80 5.15 -13.56 -18.71
C LEU A 80 6.33 -14.44 -19.13
N ALA A 81 6.19 -15.20 -20.22
CA ALA A 81 7.27 -15.99 -20.82
C ALA A 81 8.14 -15.22 -21.83
N LEU A 82 7.91 -13.91 -22.01
CA LEU A 82 8.78 -13.06 -22.84
C LEU A 82 10.16 -12.89 -22.17
N ASN A 83 11.07 -12.25 -22.87
CA ASN A 83 12.38 -11.85 -22.33
C ASN A 83 12.51 -10.32 -22.27
N TYR A 84 11.37 -9.64 -22.17
CA TYR A 84 11.24 -8.21 -22.02
C TYR A 84 9.93 -7.88 -21.31
N GLU A 85 9.89 -6.73 -20.67
CA GLU A 85 8.71 -6.26 -19.97
C GLU A 85 7.70 -5.61 -20.92
N ARG A 86 6.42 -5.74 -20.59
CA ARG A 86 5.31 -5.05 -21.27
C ARG A 86 4.56 -4.21 -20.27
N GLY A 87 3.97 -3.10 -20.71
CA GLY A 87 3.32 -2.20 -19.78
C GLY A 87 2.31 -1.24 -20.38
N ALA A 88 1.83 -0.36 -19.52
CA ALA A 88 0.97 0.77 -19.86
C ALA A 88 1.12 1.88 -18.82
N ILE A 89 0.99 3.12 -19.29
CA ILE A 89 0.74 4.27 -18.43
C ILE A 89 -0.74 4.62 -18.43
N VAL A 90 -1.18 5.23 -17.34
CA VAL A 90 -2.49 5.88 -17.24
C VAL A 90 -2.25 7.36 -17.00
N ALA A 91 -2.91 8.22 -17.76
CA ALA A 91 -2.85 9.66 -17.58
C ALA A 91 -4.25 10.29 -17.66
N ASP A 92 -4.49 11.31 -16.85
CA ASP A 92 -5.71 12.09 -16.90
C ASP A 92 -5.64 13.12 -18.05
N ASN A 93 -6.76 13.32 -18.76
CA ASN A 93 -6.92 14.46 -19.67
C ASN A 93 -7.35 15.72 -18.89
N ALA A 94 -7.52 16.84 -19.60
CA ALA A 94 -7.93 18.11 -18.98
C ALA A 94 -9.32 18.06 -18.31
N GLN A 95 -10.14 17.06 -18.64
CA GLN A 95 -11.47 16.80 -18.08
C GLN A 95 -11.42 15.82 -16.89
N GLY A 96 -10.23 15.30 -16.53
CA GLY A 96 -10.04 14.33 -15.46
C GLY A 96 -10.36 12.88 -15.84
N GLU A 97 -10.61 12.62 -17.12
CA GLU A 97 -10.83 11.28 -17.66
C GLU A 97 -9.48 10.60 -17.89
N SER A 98 -9.36 9.35 -17.47
CA SER A 98 -8.12 8.60 -17.55
C SER A 98 -8.03 7.81 -18.85
N ALA A 99 -6.89 7.91 -19.55
CA ALA A 99 -6.57 7.15 -20.76
C ALA A 99 -5.42 6.18 -20.50
N VAL A 100 -5.54 4.97 -21.05
CA VAL A 100 -4.51 3.92 -20.95
C VAL A 100 -3.69 3.88 -22.24
N THR A 101 -2.38 4.06 -22.14
CA THR A 101 -1.45 4.03 -23.28
C THR A 101 -0.43 2.91 -23.09
N PRO A 102 -0.35 1.93 -24.00
CA PRO A 102 0.67 0.88 -23.94
C PRO A 102 2.08 1.44 -24.04
N ILE A 103 2.99 0.90 -23.23
CA ILE A 103 4.43 1.14 -23.31
C ILE A 103 5.16 -0.19 -23.11
N ASP A 104 5.61 -0.80 -24.20
CA ASP A 104 6.32 -2.08 -24.15
C ASP A 104 7.83 -1.84 -24.19
N GLY A 105 8.60 -2.66 -23.48
CA GLY A 105 10.06 -2.69 -23.58
C GLY A 105 10.51 -3.31 -24.90
N ASN A 106 11.80 -3.19 -25.21
CA ASN A 106 12.35 -3.84 -26.40
C ASN A 106 12.74 -5.30 -26.07
N PRO A 107 12.66 -6.22 -27.05
CA PRO A 107 13.13 -7.59 -26.85
C PRO A 107 14.57 -7.65 -26.33
N ASN A 108 14.80 -8.49 -25.33
CA ASN A 108 16.07 -8.65 -24.60
C ASN A 108 16.47 -7.47 -23.70
N GLU A 109 15.59 -6.49 -23.48
CA GLU A 109 15.76 -5.47 -22.44
C GLU A 109 14.95 -5.84 -21.20
N THR A 110 15.56 -5.68 -20.03
CA THR A 110 14.94 -6.01 -18.73
C THR A 110 14.31 -4.78 -18.08
N PHE A 111 13.86 -3.81 -18.87
CA PHE A 111 13.30 -2.55 -18.39
C PHE A 111 12.34 -1.93 -19.42
N ILE A 112 11.52 -0.99 -18.97
CA ILE A 112 10.69 -0.13 -19.81
C ILE A 112 11.08 1.33 -19.57
N ASN A 113 11.22 2.10 -20.65
CA ASN A 113 11.40 3.55 -20.54
C ASN A 113 10.05 4.21 -20.24
N VAL A 114 9.91 4.78 -19.04
CA VAL A 114 8.71 5.51 -18.62
C VAL A 114 8.98 7.01 -18.70
N LEU A 115 8.28 7.70 -19.61
CA LEU A 115 8.34 9.16 -19.68
C LEU A 115 7.36 9.76 -18.68
N THR A 116 7.86 10.47 -17.67
CA THR A 116 7.03 11.18 -16.70
C THR A 116 6.92 12.66 -17.09
N PRO A 117 5.77 13.12 -17.63
CA PRO A 117 5.63 14.49 -18.09
C PRO A 117 5.61 15.48 -16.90
N PRO A 118 6.23 16.66 -17.05
CA PRO A 118 6.34 17.65 -15.97
C PRO A 118 5.00 18.27 -15.57
N THR A 119 3.94 18.02 -16.35
CA THR A 119 2.57 18.46 -16.07
C THR A 119 1.89 17.63 -14.97
N GLY A 120 2.43 16.46 -14.63
CA GLY A 120 1.88 15.60 -13.58
C GLY A 120 0.55 14.94 -13.94
N GLU A 121 0.23 14.74 -15.22
CA GLU A 121 -1.04 14.10 -15.60
C GLU A 121 -1.04 12.58 -15.42
N GLN A 122 0.14 11.95 -15.44
CA GLN A 122 0.27 10.50 -15.24
C GLN A 122 -0.21 10.11 -13.83
N THR A 123 -1.13 9.14 -13.76
CA THR A 123 -1.73 8.62 -12.53
C THR A 123 -1.27 7.21 -12.21
N ALA A 124 -0.95 6.41 -13.23
CA ALA A 124 -0.48 5.06 -12.99
C ALA A 124 0.55 4.57 -14.01
N PHE A 125 1.28 3.55 -13.58
CA PHE A 125 2.15 2.74 -14.42
C PHE A 125 1.90 1.27 -14.06
N ILE A 126 1.71 0.43 -15.07
CA ILE A 126 1.45 -1.00 -14.91
C ILE A 126 2.43 -1.72 -15.83
N HIS A 127 3.16 -2.69 -15.31
CA HIS A 127 4.10 -3.47 -16.10
C HIS A 127 4.18 -4.93 -15.68
N THR A 128 4.78 -5.75 -16.53
CA THR A 128 5.01 -7.17 -16.29
C THR A 128 6.48 -7.42 -15.96
N HIS A 129 6.76 -8.22 -14.93
CA HIS A 129 8.05 -8.88 -14.78
C HIS A 129 7.96 -10.27 -15.40
N PHE A 130 8.77 -10.52 -16.41
CA PHE A 130 8.83 -11.81 -17.09
C PHE A 130 9.57 -12.86 -16.23
N GLU A 131 9.39 -14.13 -16.56
CA GLU A 131 10.05 -15.22 -15.84
C GLU A 131 11.55 -15.27 -16.16
N GLY A 132 12.37 -14.98 -15.15
CA GLY A 132 13.83 -15.04 -15.26
C GLY A 132 14.50 -14.98 -13.90
N SER A 133 15.80 -15.34 -13.85
CA SER A 133 16.61 -15.23 -12.63
C SER A 133 16.86 -13.78 -12.22
N ASP A 134 16.82 -12.87 -13.20
CA ASP A 134 17.23 -11.48 -13.02
C ASP A 134 16.03 -10.57 -12.74
N MET A 135 14.80 -11.11 -12.80
CA MET A 135 13.57 -10.37 -12.54
C MET A 135 13.05 -10.58 -11.13
N SER A 136 12.71 -9.45 -10.49
CA SER A 136 12.08 -9.47 -9.17
C SER A 136 10.65 -10.01 -9.28
N PRO A 137 10.16 -10.81 -8.31
CA PRO A 137 8.76 -11.25 -8.28
C PRO A 137 7.77 -10.10 -8.03
N ILE A 138 8.27 -8.96 -7.56
CA ILE A 138 7.51 -7.78 -7.16
C ILE A 138 8.32 -6.51 -7.52
N PHE A 139 7.90 -5.34 -7.05
CA PHE A 139 8.61 -4.08 -7.25
C PHE A 139 10.10 -4.15 -6.90
N SER A 140 10.93 -3.66 -7.80
CA SER A 140 12.35 -3.36 -7.62
C SER A 140 12.54 -1.97 -7.02
N PHE A 141 13.78 -1.63 -6.66
CA PHE A 141 14.12 -0.28 -6.25
C PHE A 141 13.94 0.74 -7.40
N ASP A 142 14.20 0.33 -8.65
CA ASP A 142 14.06 1.20 -9.81
C ASP A 142 12.58 1.50 -10.12
N ASP A 143 11.67 0.57 -9.84
CA ASP A 143 10.23 0.81 -9.87
C ASP A 143 9.80 1.89 -8.87
N LEU A 144 10.43 1.94 -7.68
CA LEU A 144 10.19 3.01 -6.72
C LEU A 144 10.66 4.36 -7.23
N GLY A 145 11.77 4.40 -7.96
CA GLY A 145 12.26 5.62 -8.62
C GLY A 145 11.27 6.16 -9.66
N VAL A 146 10.69 5.27 -10.48
CA VAL A 146 9.63 5.65 -11.42
C VAL A 146 8.38 6.13 -10.66
N PHE A 147 7.99 5.44 -9.60
CA PHE A 147 6.81 5.81 -8.82
C PHE A 147 6.99 7.16 -8.13
N ASP A 148 8.18 7.43 -7.60
CA ASP A 148 8.54 8.73 -7.04
C ASP A 148 8.52 9.82 -8.12
N ALA A 149 9.08 9.57 -9.30
CA ALA A 149 9.05 10.57 -10.38
C ALA A 149 7.61 10.98 -10.72
N ILE A 150 6.69 10.02 -10.84
CA ILE A 150 5.26 10.30 -11.08
C ILE A 150 4.66 11.07 -9.90
N HIS A 151 4.92 10.59 -8.67
CA HIS A 151 4.45 11.23 -7.45
C HIS A 151 4.93 12.68 -7.34
N PHE A 152 6.21 12.94 -7.57
CA PHE A 152 6.84 14.25 -7.52
C PHE A 152 6.16 15.23 -8.48
N GLN A 153 5.95 14.84 -9.74
CA GLN A 153 5.28 15.71 -10.71
C GLN A 153 3.84 16.00 -10.30
N ARG A 154 3.08 15.01 -9.80
CA ARG A 154 1.72 15.24 -9.31
C ARG A 154 1.70 16.15 -8.07
N PHE A 155 2.55 15.84 -7.10
CA PHE A 155 2.61 16.51 -5.80
C PHE A 155 2.99 17.99 -5.96
N THR A 156 4.01 18.29 -6.74
CA THR A 156 4.49 19.67 -6.97
C THR A 156 3.55 20.50 -7.84
N ASN A 157 2.76 19.86 -8.72
CA ASN A 157 1.73 20.53 -9.52
C ASN A 157 0.33 20.54 -8.85
N ASN A 158 0.22 20.19 -7.56
CA ASN A 158 -1.05 20.13 -6.82
C ASN A 158 -2.13 19.26 -7.50
N LYS A 159 -1.73 18.17 -8.15
CA LYS A 159 -2.64 17.21 -8.77
C LYS A 159 -3.19 16.22 -7.72
N PRO A 160 -4.42 15.71 -7.88
CA PRO A 160 -4.98 14.69 -6.99
C PRO A 160 -4.10 13.43 -6.95
N LEU A 161 -3.85 12.90 -5.75
CA LEU A 161 -3.02 11.70 -5.54
C LEU A 161 -3.85 10.44 -5.26
N ASP A 162 -5.17 10.57 -5.23
CA ASP A 162 -6.11 9.48 -4.99
C ASP A 162 -6.01 8.39 -6.07
N LYS A 163 -5.75 8.76 -7.32
CA LYS A 163 -5.52 7.83 -8.44
C LYS A 163 -4.09 7.29 -8.56
N LEU A 164 -3.15 7.81 -7.75
CA LEU A 164 -1.73 7.49 -7.92
C LEU A 164 -1.43 6.05 -7.52
N THR A 165 -1.00 5.20 -8.46
CA THR A 165 -0.71 3.77 -8.21
C THR A 165 0.29 3.23 -9.23
N ILE A 166 1.21 2.37 -8.80
CA ILE A 166 2.01 1.54 -9.71
C ILE A 166 1.63 0.08 -9.48
N MET A 167 1.56 -0.70 -10.56
CA MET A 167 1.22 -2.12 -10.48
C MET A 167 2.27 -2.95 -11.22
N VAL A 168 2.62 -4.10 -10.64
CA VAL A 168 3.49 -5.09 -11.29
C VAL A 168 2.75 -6.42 -11.38
N ILE A 169 2.88 -7.06 -12.53
CA ILE A 169 2.29 -8.36 -12.84
C ILE A 169 3.44 -9.33 -13.01
N SER A 170 3.47 -10.39 -12.21
CA SER A 170 4.46 -11.45 -12.31
C SER A 170 3.77 -12.81 -12.11
N LYS A 171 4.55 -13.90 -12.19
CA LYS A 171 4.02 -15.23 -11.85
C LYS A 171 3.61 -15.38 -10.38
N GLU A 172 4.08 -14.50 -9.48
CA GLU A 172 3.67 -14.48 -8.07
C GLU A 172 2.33 -13.75 -7.87
N GLY A 173 1.80 -13.15 -8.95
CA GLY A 173 0.51 -12.49 -8.98
C GLY A 173 0.61 -11.02 -9.38
N ILE A 174 -0.47 -10.30 -9.11
CA ILE A 174 -0.60 -8.87 -9.42
C ILE A 174 -0.46 -8.10 -8.13
N PHE A 175 0.53 -7.21 -8.08
CA PHE A 175 0.80 -6.36 -6.93
C PHE A 175 0.60 -4.90 -7.27
N ALA A 176 0.24 -4.10 -6.27
CA ALA A 176 0.09 -2.65 -6.41
C ALA A 176 0.79 -1.92 -5.25
N LEU A 177 1.41 -0.76 -5.53
CA LEU A 177 1.85 0.18 -4.51
C LEU A 177 0.94 1.39 -4.44
N ARG A 178 0.74 1.86 -3.22
CA ARG A 178 0.01 3.08 -2.91
C ARG A 178 0.83 3.99 -2.03
N VAL A 179 0.66 5.30 -2.24
CA VAL A 179 1.18 6.32 -1.35
C VAL A 179 0.19 6.53 -0.21
N ASP A 180 0.58 6.10 1.00
CA ASP A 180 -0.19 6.31 2.23
C ASP A 180 0.20 7.61 2.93
N ASN A 181 1.45 8.05 2.74
CA ASN A 181 1.96 9.31 3.27
C ASN A 181 2.80 10.03 2.22
N SER A 182 2.18 10.98 1.51
CA SER A 182 2.80 11.71 0.40
C SER A 182 4.02 12.53 0.82
N THR A 183 3.98 13.19 1.98
CA THR A 183 5.16 13.95 2.47
C THR A 183 6.32 13.03 2.77
N ARG A 184 6.07 11.87 3.40
CA ARG A 184 7.11 10.87 3.66
C ARG A 184 7.68 10.32 2.35
N PHE A 185 6.83 10.01 1.38
CA PHE A 185 7.28 9.49 0.09
C PHE A 185 8.07 10.54 -0.72
N TYR A 186 7.63 11.80 -0.71
CA TYR A 186 8.39 12.92 -1.30
C TYR A 186 9.80 13.03 -0.72
N ASN A 187 9.93 12.94 0.61
CA ASN A 187 11.25 12.99 1.26
C ASN A 187 12.09 11.75 0.91
N ALA A 188 11.48 10.56 0.89
CA ALA A 188 12.17 9.34 0.48
C ALA A 188 12.66 9.43 -0.98
N GLY A 189 11.87 9.99 -1.89
CA GLY A 189 12.26 10.27 -3.27
C GLY A 189 13.48 11.19 -3.38
N GLY A 190 13.48 12.27 -2.60
CA GLY A 190 14.66 13.14 -2.45
C GLY A 190 15.92 12.37 -2.05
N GLU A 191 15.81 11.50 -1.05
CA GLU A 191 16.91 10.62 -0.60
C GLU A 191 17.30 9.57 -1.66
N MET A 192 16.36 9.04 -2.44
CA MET A 192 16.68 8.12 -3.55
C MET A 192 17.54 8.81 -4.62
N MET A 193 17.31 10.11 -4.87
CA MET A 193 18.12 10.89 -5.82
C MET A 193 19.49 11.28 -5.27
N THR A 194 19.58 11.68 -4.00
CA THR A 194 20.83 12.22 -3.42
C THR A 194 21.70 11.12 -2.77
N ASN A 195 21.09 10.07 -2.25
CA ASN A 195 21.71 8.98 -1.48
C ASN A 195 21.29 7.60 -2.03
N GLY A 196 21.18 7.47 -3.35
CA GLY A 196 20.59 6.30 -4.02
C GLY A 196 21.19 4.95 -3.66
N GLU A 197 22.51 4.84 -3.48
CA GLU A 197 23.15 3.58 -3.06
C GLU A 197 22.71 3.17 -1.64
N PHE A 198 22.71 4.12 -0.70
CA PHE A 198 22.23 3.88 0.66
C PHE A 198 20.77 3.45 0.66
N MET A 199 19.92 4.12 -0.12
CA MET A 199 18.50 3.81 -0.22
C MET A 199 18.24 2.45 -0.88
N ARG A 200 19.01 2.10 -1.91
CA ARG A 200 18.96 0.77 -2.55
C ARG A 200 19.39 -0.32 -1.59
N ASN A 201 20.46 -0.07 -0.82
CA ASN A 201 20.93 -1.02 0.19
C ASN A 201 19.89 -1.21 1.30
N LYS A 202 19.25 -0.12 1.74
CA LYS A 202 18.14 -0.17 2.70
C LYS A 202 16.94 -0.95 2.14
N PHE A 203 16.58 -0.73 0.87
CA PHE A 203 15.50 -1.45 0.21
C PHE A 203 15.78 -2.95 0.12
N ASN A 204 16.99 -3.33 -0.30
CA ASN A 204 17.38 -4.74 -0.44
C ASN A 204 17.65 -5.42 0.91
N GLY A 205 18.07 -4.67 1.93
CA GLY A 205 18.24 -5.11 3.32
C GLY A 205 18.72 -6.56 3.46
N ASP A 206 17.87 -7.38 4.08
CA ASP A 206 18.15 -8.78 4.44
C ASP A 206 18.49 -9.68 3.24
N LEU A 207 18.16 -9.28 2.01
CA LEU A 207 18.44 -10.06 0.79
C LEU A 207 19.92 -10.08 0.44
N GLN A 208 20.68 -9.04 0.81
CA GLN A 208 22.09 -8.91 0.41
C GLN A 208 22.99 -9.97 1.05
N GLU A 209 22.61 -10.44 2.23
CA GLU A 209 23.37 -11.43 2.99
C GLU A 209 22.91 -12.87 2.68
N LYS A 210 21.87 -13.04 1.86
CA LYS A 210 21.22 -14.31 1.64
C LYS A 210 21.73 -14.99 0.37
N VAL A 211 22.29 -16.19 0.54
CA VAL A 211 22.87 -16.98 -0.57
C VAL A 211 21.80 -17.52 -1.53
N ASN A 212 20.64 -17.94 -1.01
CA ASN A 212 19.53 -18.48 -1.79
C ASN A 212 18.27 -17.64 -1.54
N VAL A 213 18.10 -16.59 -2.34
CA VAL A 213 16.92 -15.71 -2.27
C VAL A 213 15.73 -16.41 -2.91
N THR A 214 14.64 -16.54 -2.16
CA THR A 214 13.34 -17.00 -2.66
C THR A 214 12.42 -15.81 -2.94
N TYR A 215 11.34 -16.01 -3.69
CA TYR A 215 10.36 -14.93 -3.89
C TYR A 215 9.68 -14.50 -2.59
N GLY A 216 9.41 -15.43 -1.68
CA GLY A 216 8.90 -15.10 -0.35
C GLY A 216 9.83 -14.18 0.42
N ASP A 217 11.15 -14.33 0.26
CA ASP A 217 12.13 -13.42 0.88
C ASP A 217 12.05 -12.01 0.30
N VAL A 218 11.95 -11.90 -1.03
CA VAL A 218 11.81 -10.59 -1.70
C VAL A 218 10.52 -9.91 -1.25
N ILE A 219 9.39 -10.61 -1.28
CA ILE A 219 8.10 -10.07 -0.85
C ILE A 219 8.16 -9.63 0.62
N LYS A 220 8.79 -10.42 1.50
CA LYS A 220 8.97 -10.07 2.91
C LYS A 220 9.79 -8.80 3.09
N GLN A 221 10.95 -8.72 2.43
CA GLN A 221 11.83 -7.56 2.52
C GLN A 221 11.15 -6.29 1.98
N VAL A 222 10.47 -6.39 0.84
CA VAL A 222 9.75 -5.27 0.24
C VAL A 222 8.59 -4.83 1.16
N ALA A 223 7.78 -5.75 1.67
CA ALA A 223 6.70 -5.44 2.61
C ALA A 223 7.19 -4.81 3.93
N LYS A 224 8.39 -5.19 4.39
CA LYS A 224 9.05 -4.62 5.58
C LYS A 224 9.49 -3.18 5.37
N VAL A 225 10.09 -2.84 4.23
CA VAL A 225 10.71 -1.52 4.01
C VAL A 225 9.75 -0.45 3.50
N LEU A 226 8.73 -0.80 2.71
CA LEU A 226 7.82 0.17 2.09
C LEU A 226 7.13 1.15 3.07
N PRO A 227 6.68 0.75 4.26
CA PRO A 227 6.08 1.67 5.23
C PRO A 227 7.03 2.79 5.69
N GLU A 228 8.34 2.53 5.69
CA GLU A 228 9.36 3.55 6.00
C GLU A 228 9.44 4.63 4.91
N PHE A 229 9.04 4.30 3.68
CA PHE A 229 8.96 5.23 2.56
C PHE A 229 7.57 5.86 2.43
N GLY A 230 6.61 5.51 3.30
CA GLY A 230 5.24 6.01 3.22
C GLY A 230 4.40 5.31 2.16
N LEU A 231 4.78 4.09 1.80
CA LEU A 231 4.11 3.26 0.83
C LEU A 231 3.45 2.05 1.49
N SER A 232 2.38 1.57 0.86
CA SER A 232 1.74 0.29 1.20
C SER A 232 1.70 -0.63 0.00
N LEU A 233 1.84 -1.92 0.29
CA LEU A 233 1.80 -2.99 -0.70
C LEU A 233 0.45 -3.73 -0.68
N TYR A 234 -0.05 -4.02 -1.87
CA TYR A 234 -1.30 -4.76 -2.07
C TYR A 234 -1.07 -5.88 -3.07
N LYS A 235 -1.82 -6.97 -2.91
CA LYS A 235 -1.84 -8.11 -3.82
C LYS A 235 -3.28 -8.41 -4.23
N ALA A 236 -3.53 -8.61 -5.50
CA ALA A 236 -4.84 -9.04 -5.97
C ALA A 236 -5.11 -10.47 -5.50
N THR A 237 -6.35 -10.75 -5.08
CA THR A 237 -6.76 -12.09 -4.62
C THR A 237 -7.01 -13.04 -5.78
N ASP A 238 -7.31 -12.50 -6.96
CA ASP A 238 -7.56 -13.21 -8.19
C ASP A 238 -7.12 -12.40 -9.42
N ASP A 239 -6.98 -13.08 -10.56
CA ASP A 239 -6.67 -12.45 -11.85
C ASP A 239 -7.82 -11.59 -12.40
N GLN A 240 -8.97 -11.63 -11.74
CA GLN A 240 -10.13 -10.80 -12.06
C GLN A 240 -10.11 -9.47 -11.31
N LEU A 241 -9.12 -9.20 -10.46
CA LEU A 241 -8.99 -7.98 -9.66
C LEU A 241 -10.25 -7.68 -8.84
N ASN A 242 -10.99 -8.70 -8.41
CA ASN A 242 -12.27 -8.50 -7.70
C ASN A 242 -12.06 -7.99 -6.27
N SER A 243 -10.98 -8.44 -5.63
CA SER A 243 -10.56 -7.98 -4.31
C SER A 243 -9.04 -7.94 -4.20
N TRP A 244 -8.59 -7.29 -3.15
CA TRP A 244 -7.19 -7.09 -2.84
C TRP A 244 -6.95 -7.46 -1.39
N ASN A 245 -5.72 -7.89 -1.09
CA ASN A 245 -5.21 -8.02 0.26
C ASN A 245 -4.13 -6.96 0.48
N LYS A 246 -4.11 -6.34 1.65
CA LYS A 246 -2.96 -5.56 2.09
C LYS A 246 -1.88 -6.53 2.54
N VAL A 247 -0.66 -6.37 2.01
CA VAL A 247 0.49 -7.19 2.36
C VAL A 247 1.25 -6.49 3.48
N VAL A 248 1.33 -7.11 4.65
CA VAL A 248 1.89 -6.51 5.86
C VAL A 248 2.96 -7.41 6.45
N TYR A 249 4.14 -6.85 6.70
CA TYR A 249 5.18 -7.52 7.47
C TYR A 249 4.86 -7.47 8.97
N ASP A 250 4.92 -8.62 9.63
CA ASP A 250 4.79 -8.75 11.07
C ASP A 250 6.16 -8.99 11.72
N PRO A 251 6.72 -8.00 12.44
CA PRO A 251 8.02 -8.12 13.09
C PRO A 251 8.04 -9.11 14.26
N ALA A 252 6.89 -9.44 14.86
CA ALA A 252 6.83 -10.37 15.98
C ALA A 252 7.04 -11.83 15.53
N THR A 253 6.60 -12.14 14.32
CA THR A 253 6.69 -13.49 13.74
C THR A 253 7.72 -13.60 12.62
N ASP A 254 8.29 -12.47 12.16
CA ASP A 254 9.15 -12.38 10.97
C ASP A 254 8.48 -12.99 9.72
N THR A 255 7.17 -12.72 9.56
CA THR A 255 6.37 -13.23 8.45
C THR A 255 5.61 -12.13 7.72
N VAL A 256 5.04 -12.47 6.58
CA VAL A 256 4.13 -11.61 5.82
C VAL A 256 2.71 -12.12 5.99
N ASN A 257 1.81 -11.23 6.35
CA ASN A 257 0.38 -11.47 6.43
C ASN A 257 -0.33 -10.78 5.26
N GLU A 258 -1.28 -11.48 4.67
CA GLU A 258 -2.22 -10.91 3.70
C GLU A 258 -3.53 -10.62 4.43
N ILE A 259 -3.85 -9.34 4.63
CA ILE A 259 -5.06 -8.90 5.34
C ILE A 259 -6.13 -8.57 4.29
N PRO A 260 -7.27 -9.29 4.27
CA PRO A 260 -8.37 -8.98 3.38
C PRO A 260 -8.85 -7.55 3.53
N CYS A 261 -9.06 -6.93 2.38
CA CYS A 261 -9.68 -5.62 2.30
C CYS A 261 -11.19 -5.77 2.27
N ASN A 262 -11.81 -5.94 3.44
CA ASN A 262 -13.26 -6.01 3.59
C ASN A 262 -13.93 -4.62 3.51
#